data_AF-A0A815VT73-F1
#
_entry.id   AF-A0A815VT73-F1
#
_cell.length_a   1.000
_cell.length_b   1.000
_cell.length_c   1.000
_cell.angle_alpha   90.00
_cell.angle_beta   90.00
_cell.angle_gamma   90.00
#
_symmetry.space_group_name_H-M   'P 1'
#
loop_
_entity.id
_entity.type
_entity.pdbx_description
1 polymer ?
#
loop_
_entity_poly.entity_id
_entity_poly.type
_entity_poly.pdbx_seq_one_letter_code
_entity_poly.pdbx_strand_id
1 'polypeptide(L)'
;MFDGFNGVHFHLFRTHCTKNANNDRRLWTFPWIYQNNLARFTRLCQALIPYLYTAARYTYDSGLSIVLPLYYYYPEHNEAYSYSNQYYFGQNIFVSPITQPVNITTGLVHNWPIWFPPDYQWVNFFTSDLSSTSTMKSFTIDEMPVYAQVGSIIPLLPEPNSYRERIGRAQQIPQSLLLYTLIGGSSKGSGYVYDDDGSTIAYQDSSHLASAITRFYYTVSVNTLQFTIFPASGSFSTFPTSRTYEIQLRGIFPATNVLINNVNISFEPFNELINSQNSITNSYTYDGSTLSIIIYIRQAVSTLESVEIEVELSESITNPLLVRTPISFISLLNRCQSAKAHAAATGLRITHRPSTAKRELKAFYNKRIPGACNELATKIDNIDPNIRNILLAQLQCNLFTKKKLNEIWNLKKSSRN
;
A
#
# COMPACT_ATOMS: atom_id res chain seq x y z
N MET A 1 -7.93 26.07 0.84
CA MET A 1 -7.47 24.91 1.63
C MET A 1 -8.29 23.72 1.13
N PHE A 2 -7.71 22.88 0.26
CA PHE A 2 -8.42 21.75 -0.34
C PHE A 2 -8.31 20.55 0.58
N ASP A 3 -9.45 20.16 1.15
CA ASP A 3 -9.60 18.99 2.02
C ASP A 3 -9.67 17.66 1.24
N GLY A 4 -9.02 17.61 0.07
CA GLY A 4 -9.04 16.44 -0.81
C GLY A 4 -8.29 15.24 -0.25
N PHE A 5 -7.37 15.46 0.69
CA PHE A 5 -6.64 14.40 1.39
C PHE A 5 -7.47 13.75 2.50
N ASN A 6 -8.32 14.52 3.20
CA ASN A 6 -9.24 13.93 4.19
C ASN A 6 -10.40 13.18 3.53
N GLY A 7 -10.78 13.54 2.29
CA GLY A 7 -11.81 12.85 1.52
C GLY A 7 -11.55 11.36 1.27
N VAL A 8 -10.29 10.90 1.37
CA VAL A 8 -9.91 9.49 1.16
C VAL A 8 -10.48 8.57 2.23
N HIS A 9 -10.68 9.09 3.44
CA HIS A 9 -11.18 8.34 4.59
C HIS A 9 -12.60 8.75 4.99
N PHE A 10 -13.24 9.63 4.22
CA PHE A 10 -14.65 9.92 4.36
C PHE A 10 -15.46 9.00 3.47
N HIS A 11 -16.53 8.44 4.03
CA HIS A 11 -17.52 7.54 3.41
C HIS A 11 -18.01 7.96 2.01
N LEU A 12 -17.88 9.25 1.66
CA LEU A 12 -18.24 9.83 0.37
C LEU A 12 -17.09 10.67 -0.19
N PHE A 13 -16.43 10.19 -1.22
CA PHE A 13 -15.40 10.95 -1.94
C PHE A 13 -16.04 12.02 -2.83
N ARG A 14 -16.35 13.18 -2.26
CA ARG A 14 -17.01 14.29 -2.96
C ARG A 14 -16.33 15.62 -2.67
N THR A 15 -15.84 16.30 -3.70
CA THR A 15 -15.31 17.65 -3.57
C THR A 15 -16.43 18.69 -3.71
N HIS A 16 -16.66 19.48 -2.64
CA HIS A 16 -17.65 20.56 -2.64
C HIS A 16 -17.02 21.93 -2.35
N CYS A 17 -17.60 23.02 -2.87
CA CYS A 17 -17.24 24.41 -2.60
C CYS A 17 -18.38 25.33 -3.09
N THR A 18 -18.27 26.63 -2.84
CA THR A 18 -19.23 27.63 -3.36
C THR A 18 -19.12 27.79 -4.88
N LYS A 19 -20.18 28.28 -5.53
CA LYS A 19 -20.19 28.55 -6.98
C LYS A 19 -19.32 29.77 -7.28
N ASN A 20 -18.02 29.56 -7.46
CA ASN A 20 -17.04 30.59 -7.81
C ASN A 20 -16.10 30.06 -8.90
N ALA A 21 -15.93 30.83 -9.98
CA ALA A 21 -15.08 30.47 -11.12
C ALA A 21 -13.61 30.25 -10.75
N ASN A 22 -13.13 30.91 -9.68
CA ASN A 22 -11.76 30.77 -9.20
C ASN A 22 -11.52 29.48 -8.38
N ASN A 23 -12.58 28.72 -8.07
CA ASN A 23 -12.49 27.52 -7.25
C ASN A 23 -12.69 26.26 -8.10
N ASP A 24 -11.69 25.88 -8.89
CA ASP A 24 -11.70 24.61 -9.63
C ASP A 24 -11.38 23.44 -8.71
N ARG A 25 -12.15 22.35 -8.82
CA ARG A 25 -12.04 21.15 -7.97
C ARG A 25 -11.65 19.91 -8.76
N ARG A 26 -11.50 20.05 -10.07
CA ARG A 26 -11.08 18.97 -10.94
C ARG A 26 -9.64 18.62 -10.56
N LEU A 27 -9.40 17.39 -10.12
CA LEU A 27 -8.09 16.97 -9.61
C LEU A 27 -6.96 17.19 -10.63
N TRP A 28 -7.28 17.20 -11.93
CA TRP A 28 -6.35 17.41 -13.04
C TRP A 28 -6.02 18.87 -13.35
N THR A 29 -6.59 19.85 -12.65
CA THR A 29 -6.28 21.28 -12.86
C THR A 29 -5.18 21.79 -11.94
N PHE A 30 -4.78 20.97 -10.96
CA PHE A 30 -3.66 21.28 -10.06
C PHE A 30 -2.31 21.09 -10.78
N PRO A 31 -1.25 21.80 -10.36
CA PRO A 31 0.11 21.54 -10.83
C PRO A 31 0.51 20.07 -10.70
N TRP A 32 1.31 19.57 -11.65
CA TRP A 32 1.66 18.15 -11.82
C TRP A 32 2.04 17.41 -10.52
N ILE A 33 2.84 18.03 -9.66
CA ILE A 33 3.30 17.42 -8.39
C ILE A 33 2.09 17.10 -7.49
N TYR A 34 1.15 18.03 -7.35
CA TYR A 34 -0.05 17.83 -6.55
C TYR A 34 -1.05 16.91 -7.25
N GLN A 35 -1.20 17.06 -8.57
CA GLN A 35 -2.06 16.21 -9.37
C GLN A 35 -1.69 14.72 -9.23
N ASN A 36 -0.39 14.39 -9.25
CA ASN A 36 0.06 13.00 -9.11
C ASN A 36 -0.30 12.42 -7.73
N ASN A 37 -0.14 13.21 -6.66
CA ASN A 37 -0.53 12.79 -5.30
C ASN A 37 -2.04 12.59 -5.21
N LEU A 38 -2.83 13.55 -5.70
CA LEU A 38 -4.29 13.46 -5.74
C LEU A 38 -4.76 12.23 -6.54
N ALA A 39 -4.13 11.96 -7.68
CA ALA A 39 -4.43 10.76 -8.48
C ALA A 39 -4.10 9.48 -7.71
N ARG A 40 -2.95 9.40 -7.05
CA ARG A 40 -2.54 8.23 -6.25
C ARG A 40 -3.54 7.95 -5.14
N PHE A 41 -3.92 8.96 -4.37
CA PHE A 41 -4.89 8.79 -3.28
C PHE A 41 -6.31 8.53 -3.78
N THR A 42 -6.73 9.11 -4.91
CA THR A 42 -8.02 8.76 -5.53
C THR A 42 -8.07 7.29 -5.96
N ARG A 43 -6.97 6.76 -6.50
CA ARG A 43 -6.85 5.32 -6.82
C ARG A 43 -6.89 4.47 -5.56
N LEU A 44 -6.28 4.92 -4.47
CA LEU A 44 -6.38 4.24 -3.18
C LEU A 44 -7.83 4.18 -2.68
N CYS A 45 -8.62 5.27 -2.80
CA CYS A 45 -10.04 5.25 -2.47
C CYS A 45 -10.79 4.17 -3.26
N GLN A 46 -10.51 4.08 -4.56
CA GLN A 46 -11.10 3.05 -5.42
C GLN A 46 -10.66 1.64 -5.01
N ALA A 47 -9.38 1.46 -4.69
CA ALA A 47 -8.84 0.19 -4.23
C ALA A 47 -9.47 -0.25 -2.90
N LEU A 48 -9.78 0.69 -2.00
CA LEU A 48 -10.34 0.41 -0.67
C LEU A 48 -11.81 -0.03 -0.66
N ILE A 49 -12.49 -0.10 -1.81
CA ILE A 49 -13.92 -0.41 -1.86
C ILE A 49 -14.30 -1.72 -1.13
N PRO A 50 -13.59 -2.85 -1.30
CA PRO A 50 -13.93 -4.08 -0.58
C PRO A 50 -13.82 -3.91 0.94
N TYR A 51 -12.78 -3.22 1.42
CA TYR A 51 -12.60 -2.88 2.83
C TYR A 51 -13.71 -1.96 3.35
N LEU A 52 -14.00 -0.88 2.62
CA LEU A 52 -15.04 0.09 2.98
C LEU A 52 -16.43 -0.54 3.00
N TYR A 53 -16.74 -1.40 2.04
CA TYR A 53 -18.03 -2.09 1.97
C TYR A 53 -18.20 -3.08 3.13
N THR A 54 -17.11 -3.78 3.48
CA THR A 54 -17.06 -4.65 4.66
C THR A 54 -17.25 -3.84 5.95
N ALA A 55 -16.62 -2.67 6.07
CA ALA A 55 -16.80 -1.77 7.20
C ALA A 55 -18.21 -1.16 7.25
N ALA A 56 -18.84 -0.88 6.10
CA ALA A 56 -20.22 -0.42 6.03
C ALA A 56 -21.19 -1.51 6.50
N ARG A 57 -20.96 -2.78 6.14
CA ARG A 57 -21.72 -3.91 6.70
C ARG A 57 -21.57 -3.99 8.22
N TYR A 58 -20.34 -3.90 8.73
CA TYR A 58 -20.11 -3.86 10.17
C TYR A 58 -20.84 -2.70 10.85
N THR A 59 -20.87 -1.52 10.21
CA THR A 59 -21.62 -0.35 10.69
C THR A 59 -23.12 -0.64 10.77
N TYR A 60 -23.68 -1.31 9.75
CA TYR A 60 -25.08 -1.72 9.73
C TYR A 60 -25.41 -2.69 10.88
N ASP A 61 -24.56 -3.70 11.10
CA ASP A 61 -24.81 -4.72 12.12
C ASP A 61 -24.60 -4.22 13.56
N SER A 62 -23.58 -3.38 13.79
CA SER A 62 -23.16 -2.94 15.13
C SER A 62 -23.67 -1.56 15.54
N GLY A 63 -24.05 -0.72 14.58
CA GLY A 63 -24.33 0.71 14.79
C GLY A 63 -23.08 1.57 14.97
N LEU A 64 -21.87 1.00 14.92
CA LEU A 64 -20.61 1.75 15.04
C LEU A 64 -20.18 2.32 13.68
N SER A 65 -19.93 3.63 13.62
CA SER A 65 -19.45 4.33 12.43
C SER A 65 -18.14 3.72 11.86
N ILE A 66 -17.89 3.85 10.56
CA ILE A 66 -16.58 3.48 9.96
C ILE A 66 -15.49 4.43 10.49
N VAL A 67 -15.81 5.69 10.76
CA VAL A 67 -14.87 6.64 11.34
C VAL A 67 -15.20 6.79 12.83
N LEU A 68 -14.26 6.37 13.68
CA LEU A 68 -14.43 6.39 15.14
C LEU A 68 -13.28 7.15 15.81
N PRO A 69 -13.55 8.05 16.76
CA PRO A 69 -12.50 8.67 17.54
C PRO A 69 -11.83 7.63 18.47
N LEU A 70 -10.55 7.82 18.78
CA LEU A 70 -9.79 6.81 19.53
C LEU A 70 -10.36 6.54 20.93
N TYR A 71 -10.96 7.53 21.58
CA TYR A 71 -11.51 7.39 22.94
C TYR A 71 -12.71 6.43 23.02
N TYR A 72 -13.30 5.99 21.91
CA TYR A 72 -14.31 4.93 21.92
C TYR A 72 -13.71 3.57 22.29
N TYR A 73 -12.48 3.31 21.83
CA TYR A 73 -11.74 2.08 22.16
C TYR A 73 -10.88 2.24 23.41
N TYR A 74 -10.45 3.48 23.70
CA TYR A 74 -9.52 3.80 24.78
C TYR A 74 -10.08 4.85 25.73
N PRO A 75 -11.25 4.61 26.38
CA PRO A 75 -11.89 5.61 27.22
C PRO A 75 -11.10 5.93 28.49
N GLU A 76 -10.25 5.01 28.95
CA GLU A 76 -9.40 5.15 30.15
C GLU A 76 -8.06 5.84 29.87
N HIS A 77 -7.74 6.14 28.61
CA HIS A 77 -6.50 6.80 28.22
C HIS A 77 -6.73 8.28 27.91
N ASN A 78 -6.16 9.17 28.74
CA ASN A 78 -6.25 10.62 28.54
C ASN A 78 -5.69 11.07 27.17
N GLU A 79 -4.71 10.34 26.63
CA GLU A 79 -4.15 10.58 25.31
C GLU A 79 -5.17 10.41 24.19
N ALA A 80 -6.14 9.49 24.33
CA ALA A 80 -7.19 9.29 23.34
C ALA A 80 -8.09 10.53 23.18
N TYR A 81 -8.20 11.36 24.22
CA TYR A 81 -8.90 12.65 24.19
C TYR A 81 -7.99 13.80 23.78
N SER A 82 -6.70 13.74 24.15
CA SER A 82 -5.72 14.80 23.89
C SER A 82 -5.27 14.83 22.42
N TYR A 83 -5.18 13.67 21.77
CA TYR A 83 -4.78 13.53 20.36
C TYR A 83 -6.01 13.52 19.45
N SER A 84 -6.73 14.65 19.40
CA SER A 84 -8.03 14.77 18.72
C SER A 84 -7.97 14.67 17.18
N ASN A 85 -6.79 14.86 16.57
CA ASN A 85 -6.59 14.77 15.12
C ASN A 85 -6.23 13.34 14.67
N GLN A 86 -6.79 12.34 15.33
CA GLN A 86 -6.64 10.93 14.96
C GLN A 86 -7.98 10.22 15.05
N TYR A 87 -8.20 9.24 14.19
CA TYR A 87 -9.40 8.41 14.22
C TYR A 87 -9.09 7.00 13.70
N TYR A 88 -9.85 6.03 14.17
CA TYR A 88 -10.01 4.74 13.53
C TYR A 88 -10.80 4.88 12.24
N PHE A 89 -10.35 4.17 11.21
CA PHE A 89 -10.97 4.06 9.90
C PHE A 89 -11.25 2.59 9.62
N GLY A 90 -12.49 2.17 9.82
CA GLY A 90 -12.89 0.78 9.96
C GLY A 90 -12.37 0.18 11.27
N GLN A 91 -12.06 -1.11 11.29
CA GLN A 91 -11.77 -1.83 12.54
C GLN A 91 -10.28 -1.86 12.91
N ASN A 92 -9.37 -1.78 11.93
CA ASN A 92 -7.96 -2.11 12.14
C ASN A 92 -6.98 -1.09 11.54
N ILE A 93 -7.47 0.05 11.03
CA ILE A 93 -6.64 1.16 10.54
C ILE A 93 -6.92 2.39 11.40
N PHE A 94 -5.90 3.16 11.75
CA PHE A 94 -6.08 4.53 12.21
C PHE A 94 -5.31 5.51 11.31
N VAL A 95 -5.83 6.73 11.27
CA VAL A 95 -5.33 7.82 10.45
C VAL A 95 -5.05 9.01 11.36
N SER A 96 -3.93 9.70 11.12
CA SER A 96 -3.62 11.00 11.73
C SER A 96 -3.44 12.04 10.62
N PRO A 97 -4.53 12.70 10.15
CA PRO A 97 -4.44 13.57 9.00
C PRO A 97 -3.68 14.86 9.30
N ILE A 98 -2.82 15.27 8.37
CA ILE A 98 -2.00 16.47 8.50
C ILE A 98 -2.86 17.70 8.17
N THR A 99 -3.09 18.54 9.19
CA THR A 99 -3.89 19.78 9.06
C THR A 99 -3.04 21.05 9.12
N GLN A 100 -1.72 20.91 9.00
CA GLN A 100 -0.76 22.03 8.97
C GLN A 100 -0.14 22.20 7.58
N PRO A 101 0.13 23.44 7.14
CA PRO A 101 0.85 23.68 5.92
C PRO A 101 2.31 23.22 6.04
N VAL A 102 2.87 22.71 4.94
CA VAL A 102 4.32 22.44 4.88
C VAL A 102 5.12 23.73 5.02
N ASN A 103 6.27 23.64 5.68
CA ASN A 103 7.22 24.74 5.70
C ASN A 103 7.78 24.98 4.28
N ILE A 104 7.80 26.22 3.83
CA ILE A 104 8.19 26.56 2.45
C ILE A 104 9.67 26.30 2.15
N THR A 105 10.53 26.37 3.16
CA THR A 105 11.97 26.16 3.02
C THR A 105 12.33 24.68 3.08
N THR A 106 11.73 23.91 3.99
CA THR A 106 12.06 22.49 4.18
C THR A 106 11.17 21.55 3.37
N GLY A 107 9.98 22.00 2.98
CA GLY A 107 8.96 21.16 2.32
C GLY A 107 8.28 20.15 3.24
N LEU A 108 8.43 20.31 4.56
CA LEU A 108 7.98 19.35 5.57
C LEU A 108 6.99 19.99 6.54
N VAL A 109 6.07 19.18 7.05
CA VAL A 109 5.47 19.41 8.36
C VAL A 109 6.36 18.72 9.38
N HIS A 110 6.90 19.48 10.32
CA HIS A 110 7.76 18.98 11.38
C HIS A 110 6.96 18.75 12.65
N ASN A 111 7.42 17.80 13.47
CA ASN A 111 6.88 17.57 14.81
C ASN A 111 5.36 17.36 14.81
N TRP A 112 4.85 16.55 13.88
CA TRP A 112 3.46 16.15 13.88
C TRP A 112 3.23 15.09 14.98
N PRO A 113 2.36 15.36 15.97
CA PRO A 113 2.17 14.47 17.10
C PRO A 113 1.30 13.27 16.70
N ILE A 114 1.80 12.06 16.96
CA ILE A 114 1.04 10.83 16.77
C ILE A 114 1.04 10.03 18.06
N TRP A 115 -0.14 9.67 18.54
CA TRP A 115 -0.32 8.73 19.64
C TRP A 115 -0.67 7.36 19.07
N PHE A 116 0.09 6.35 19.47
CA PHE A 116 -0.14 4.95 19.09
C PHE A 116 -0.79 4.23 20.27
N PRO A 117 -2.00 3.66 20.10
CA PRO A 117 -2.63 2.90 21.17
C PRO A 117 -1.79 1.70 21.60
N PRO A 118 -1.69 1.41 22.91
CA PRO A 118 -0.68 0.51 23.46
C PRO A 118 -0.94 -0.99 23.23
N ASP A 119 -2.18 -1.39 22.91
CA ASP A 119 -2.56 -2.80 22.79
C ASP A 119 -1.88 -3.54 21.64
N TYR A 120 -1.46 -2.80 20.62
CA TYR A 120 -0.94 -3.35 19.38
C TYR A 120 0.34 -2.64 18.97
N GLN A 121 1.18 -3.40 18.26
CA GLN A 121 2.13 -2.76 17.36
C GLN A 121 1.38 -2.27 16.13
N TRP A 122 1.82 -1.13 15.61
CA TRP A 122 1.24 -0.49 14.44
C TRP A 122 2.24 -0.48 13.31
N VAL A 123 1.74 -0.70 12.10
CA VAL A 123 2.56 -0.76 10.89
C VAL A 123 2.05 0.31 9.93
N ASN A 124 2.95 1.16 9.45
CA ASN A 124 2.59 2.19 8.49
C ASN A 124 2.02 1.53 7.24
N PHE A 125 0.83 1.95 6.82
CA PHE A 125 0.11 1.32 5.72
C PHE A 125 0.89 1.37 4.41
N PHE A 126 1.67 2.42 4.15
CA PHE A 126 2.38 2.60 2.89
C PHE A 126 3.80 2.05 2.90
N THR A 127 4.53 2.30 3.98
CA THR A 127 5.95 1.94 4.08
C THR A 127 6.15 0.60 4.76
N SER A 128 5.20 0.13 5.57
CA SER A 128 5.37 -1.04 6.46
C SER A 128 6.37 -0.81 7.61
N ASP A 129 6.69 0.46 7.91
CA ASP A 129 7.50 0.81 9.09
C ASP A 129 6.71 0.58 10.38
N LEU A 130 7.32 -0.07 11.36
CA LEU A 130 6.70 -0.30 12.67
C LEU A 130 6.72 0.96 13.54
N SER A 131 5.70 1.10 14.38
CA SER A 131 5.57 2.14 15.39
C SER A 131 4.72 1.59 16.54
N SER A 132 5.13 1.84 17.77
CA SER A 132 4.46 1.31 18.97
C SER A 132 4.32 2.33 20.09
N THR A 133 5.01 3.46 20.00
CA THR A 133 4.98 4.51 21.02
C THR A 133 4.71 5.86 20.39
N SER A 134 4.02 6.70 21.17
CA SER A 134 3.73 8.09 20.83
C SER A 134 5.00 8.81 20.41
N THR A 135 4.96 9.49 19.28
CA THR A 135 6.16 10.09 18.72
C THR A 135 5.81 11.30 17.86
N MET A 136 6.81 12.15 17.69
CA MET A 136 6.75 13.31 16.81
C MET A 136 7.39 12.90 15.48
N LYS A 137 6.62 12.91 14.40
CA LYS A 137 7.12 12.55 13.06
C LYS A 137 7.10 13.76 12.13
N SER A 138 7.93 13.72 11.10
CA SER A 138 7.91 14.70 10.02
C SER A 138 7.35 14.06 8.76
N PHE A 139 6.62 14.84 7.96
CA PHE A 139 5.94 14.35 6.76
C PHE A 139 6.08 15.34 5.61
N THR A 140 6.23 14.81 4.40
CA THR A 140 6.17 15.60 3.15
C THR A 140 4.73 15.79 2.68
N ILE A 141 4.52 16.67 1.70
CA ILE A 141 3.20 16.93 1.11
C ILE A 141 2.58 15.73 0.36
N ASP A 142 3.39 14.72 0.06
CA ASP A 142 2.96 13.46 -0.56
C ASP A 142 2.82 12.32 0.45
N GLU A 143 2.89 12.59 1.75
CA GLU A 143 2.74 11.57 2.79
C GLU A 143 1.46 11.78 3.59
N MET A 144 0.85 10.66 3.99
CA MET A 144 -0.28 10.66 4.90
C MET A 144 -0.01 9.64 6.01
N PRO A 145 -0.11 10.04 7.29
CA PRO A 145 0.06 9.13 8.41
C PRO A 145 -1.14 8.19 8.50
N VAL A 146 -0.96 6.97 7.99
CA VAL A 146 -1.93 5.88 8.04
C VAL A 146 -1.24 4.66 8.58
N TYR A 147 -1.83 4.03 9.57
CA TYR A 147 -1.26 2.87 10.25
C TYR A 147 -2.33 1.80 10.41
N ALA A 148 -1.98 0.55 10.15
CA ALA A 148 -2.82 -0.58 10.46
C ALA A 148 -2.28 -1.33 11.67
N GLN A 149 -3.16 -2.07 12.35
CA GLN A 149 -2.73 -3.04 13.35
C GLN A 149 -1.86 -4.10 12.68
N VAL A 150 -0.75 -4.47 13.31
CA VAL A 150 0.11 -5.55 12.83
C VAL A 150 -0.70 -6.84 12.70
N GLY A 151 -0.55 -7.54 11.57
CA GLY A 151 -1.30 -8.75 11.23
C GLY A 151 -2.63 -8.51 10.51
N SER A 152 -2.93 -7.27 10.13
CA SER A 152 -4.10 -6.96 9.32
C SER A 152 -3.95 -7.48 7.89
N ILE A 153 -4.97 -8.18 7.40
CA ILE A 153 -5.18 -8.48 5.98
C ILE A 153 -6.28 -7.56 5.47
N ILE A 154 -5.93 -6.60 4.61
CA ILE A 154 -6.85 -5.56 4.13
C ILE A 154 -7.26 -5.89 2.69
N PRO A 155 -8.53 -6.24 2.43
CA PRO A 155 -8.99 -6.56 1.08
C PRO A 155 -9.14 -5.28 0.25
N LEU A 156 -8.48 -5.26 -0.91
CA LEU A 156 -8.48 -4.17 -1.86
C LEU A 156 -8.87 -4.69 -3.25
N LEU A 157 -9.20 -3.78 -4.17
CA LEU A 157 -9.19 -4.09 -5.60
C LEU A 157 -7.74 -4.04 -6.13
N PRO A 158 -7.29 -5.03 -6.91
CA PRO A 158 -5.97 -4.98 -7.55
C PRO A 158 -5.92 -3.83 -8.57
N GLU A 159 -4.74 -3.34 -8.96
CA GLU A 159 -4.67 -2.30 -9.99
C GLU A 159 -5.20 -2.84 -11.34
N PRO A 160 -6.07 -2.11 -12.06
CA PRO A 160 -6.63 -2.60 -13.31
C PRO A 160 -5.60 -2.57 -14.45
N ASN A 161 -5.74 -3.49 -15.40
CA ASN A 161 -4.82 -3.65 -16.53
C ASN A 161 -4.96 -2.51 -17.55
N SER A 162 -6.11 -1.84 -17.58
CA SER A 162 -6.36 -0.73 -18.49
C SER A 162 -7.07 0.45 -17.81
N TYR A 163 -6.98 1.63 -18.43
CA TYR A 163 -7.73 2.81 -17.97
C TYR A 163 -9.26 2.60 -18.05
N ARG A 164 -9.73 1.83 -19.05
CA ARG A 164 -11.17 1.60 -19.27
C ARG A 164 -11.80 0.77 -18.16
N GLU A 165 -11.07 -0.21 -17.63
CA GLU A 165 -11.50 -1.05 -16.49
C GLU A 165 -11.68 -0.28 -15.18
N ARG A 166 -11.22 0.98 -15.09
CA ARG A 166 -11.42 1.80 -13.89
C ARG A 166 -12.85 2.32 -13.75
N ILE A 167 -13.58 2.47 -14.85
CA ILE A 167 -14.90 3.09 -14.85
C ILE A 167 -15.92 2.06 -14.37
N GLY A 168 -16.73 2.43 -13.37
CA GLY A 168 -17.83 1.59 -12.86
C GLY A 168 -17.39 0.39 -12.01
N ARG A 169 -16.09 0.12 -11.89
CA ARG A 169 -15.55 -1.01 -11.10
C ARG A 169 -16.00 -1.02 -9.64
N ALA A 170 -16.22 0.17 -9.09
CA ALA A 170 -16.75 0.38 -7.74
C ALA A 170 -18.16 -0.20 -7.51
N GLN A 171 -18.94 -0.37 -8.57
CA GLN A 171 -20.34 -0.83 -8.54
C GLN A 171 -20.46 -2.32 -8.84
N GLN A 172 -19.34 -3.00 -9.06
CA GLN A 172 -19.30 -4.40 -9.45
C GLN A 172 -18.76 -5.24 -8.31
N ILE A 173 -19.31 -6.44 -8.16
CA ILE A 173 -18.80 -7.43 -7.21
C ILE A 173 -17.37 -7.82 -7.65
N PRO A 174 -16.36 -7.75 -6.77
CA PRO A 174 -14.99 -8.04 -7.13
C PRO A 174 -14.83 -9.50 -7.60
N GLN A 175 -14.42 -9.67 -8.86
CA GLN A 175 -13.96 -10.95 -9.42
C GLN A 175 -12.50 -11.25 -9.03
N SER A 176 -11.78 -10.22 -8.59
CA SER A 176 -10.39 -10.30 -8.17
C SER A 176 -10.17 -9.44 -6.93
N LEU A 177 -9.42 -9.97 -5.96
CA LEU A 177 -9.09 -9.29 -4.72
C LEU A 177 -7.59 -9.20 -4.53
N LEU A 178 -7.13 -8.03 -4.12
CA LEU A 178 -5.80 -7.79 -3.58
C LEU A 178 -5.88 -7.95 -2.05
N LEU A 179 -5.19 -8.95 -1.50
CA LEU A 179 -5.07 -9.17 -0.06
C LEU A 179 -3.80 -8.49 0.44
N TYR A 180 -3.95 -7.23 0.85
CA TYR A 180 -2.86 -6.40 1.34
C TYR A 180 -2.52 -6.75 2.79
N THR A 181 -1.47 -7.53 2.99
CA THR A 181 -1.16 -8.20 4.26
C THR A 181 0.00 -7.51 4.96
N LEU A 182 -0.29 -6.80 6.05
CA LEU A 182 0.68 -6.02 6.82
C LEU A 182 1.22 -6.85 7.99
N ILE A 183 2.23 -7.67 7.72
CA ILE A 183 2.64 -8.71 8.66
C ILE A 183 3.33 -8.14 9.90
N GLY A 184 4.24 -7.18 9.72
CA GLY A 184 4.88 -6.43 10.81
C GLY A 184 5.51 -7.28 11.91
N GLY A 185 6.01 -8.48 11.57
CA GLY A 185 6.61 -9.41 12.54
C GLY A 185 5.61 -10.27 13.33
N SER A 186 4.30 -10.13 13.13
CA SER A 186 3.33 -11.00 13.80
C SER A 186 3.37 -12.42 13.26
N SER A 187 3.27 -13.39 14.18
CA SER A 187 3.18 -14.82 13.87
C SER A 187 1.82 -15.25 13.34
N LYS A 188 0.81 -14.37 13.38
CA LYS A 188 -0.52 -14.62 12.83
C LYS A 188 -1.21 -13.34 12.39
N GLY A 189 -2.17 -13.47 11.49
CA GLY A 189 -3.00 -12.34 11.09
C GLY A 189 -4.25 -12.79 10.37
N SER A 190 -5.19 -11.86 10.22
CA SER A 190 -6.52 -12.18 9.70
C SER A 190 -7.17 -10.99 9.01
N GLY A 191 -8.16 -11.29 8.19
CA GLY A 191 -9.06 -10.33 7.58
C GLY A 191 -10.26 -11.04 6.98
N TYR A 192 -11.22 -10.28 6.51
CA TYR A 192 -12.37 -10.82 5.80
C TYR A 192 -12.93 -9.79 4.84
N VAL A 193 -13.69 -10.26 3.86
CA VAL A 193 -14.48 -9.43 2.94
C VAL A 193 -15.93 -9.88 3.02
N TYR A 194 -16.84 -8.91 3.01
CA TYR A 194 -18.27 -9.11 2.89
C TYR A 194 -18.73 -8.74 1.48
N ASP A 195 -19.56 -9.58 0.89
CA ASP A 195 -20.19 -9.40 -0.42
C ASP A 195 -21.72 -9.59 -0.31
N ASP A 196 -22.48 -8.76 -1.01
CA ASP A 196 -23.88 -8.99 -1.36
C ASP A 196 -24.14 -8.46 -2.78
N ASP A 197 -25.41 -8.38 -3.20
CA ASP A 197 -25.77 -7.92 -4.55
C ASP A 197 -25.56 -6.41 -4.80
N GLY A 198 -25.22 -5.64 -3.75
CA GLY A 198 -24.94 -4.21 -3.79
C GLY A 198 -26.10 -3.31 -4.23
N SER A 199 -27.30 -3.85 -4.44
CA SER A 199 -28.38 -3.15 -5.16
C SER A 199 -29.77 -3.34 -4.55
N THR A 200 -29.99 -4.40 -3.78
CA THR A 200 -31.27 -4.69 -3.13
C THR A 200 -31.16 -4.59 -1.61
N ILE A 201 -32.30 -4.77 -0.93
CA ILE A 201 -32.37 -4.85 0.54
C ILE A 201 -32.32 -6.30 1.04
N ALA A 202 -32.01 -7.28 0.19
CA ALA A 202 -32.00 -8.69 0.57
C ALA A 202 -31.01 -9.01 1.69
N TYR A 203 -29.95 -8.22 1.84
CA TYR A 203 -28.99 -8.31 2.94
C TYR A 203 -29.60 -8.14 4.35
N GLN A 204 -30.81 -7.58 4.44
CA GLN A 204 -31.55 -7.40 5.69
C GLN A 204 -32.21 -8.69 6.18
N ASP A 205 -32.37 -9.68 5.30
CA ASP A 205 -32.91 -10.97 5.72
C ASP A 205 -31.93 -11.66 6.68
N SER A 206 -32.42 -11.94 7.88
CA SER A 206 -31.71 -12.66 8.94
C SER A 206 -31.24 -14.06 8.54
N SER A 207 -31.73 -14.61 7.43
CA SER A 207 -31.30 -15.91 6.90
C SER A 207 -29.85 -15.93 6.39
N HIS A 208 -29.21 -14.77 6.18
CA HIS A 208 -27.88 -14.63 5.56
C HIS A 208 -27.74 -15.25 4.16
N LEU A 209 -28.84 -15.64 3.52
CA LEU A 209 -28.88 -16.28 2.20
C LEU A 209 -28.67 -15.30 1.03
N ALA A 210 -28.49 -14.02 1.33
CA ALA A 210 -28.31 -12.94 0.35
C ALA A 210 -26.93 -12.28 0.44
N SER A 211 -25.98 -12.89 1.15
CA SER A 211 -24.64 -12.35 1.35
C SER A 211 -23.62 -13.48 1.46
N ALA A 212 -22.35 -13.16 1.25
CA ALA A 212 -21.24 -14.06 1.43
C ALA A 212 -20.10 -13.40 2.20
N ILE A 213 -19.40 -14.19 3.02
CA ILE A 213 -18.19 -13.75 3.74
C ILE A 213 -17.05 -14.69 3.37
N THR A 214 -15.97 -14.13 2.82
CA THR A 214 -14.70 -14.85 2.62
C THR A 214 -13.71 -14.39 3.70
N ARG A 215 -13.12 -15.35 4.42
CA ARG A 215 -12.14 -15.09 5.48
C ARG A 215 -10.73 -15.40 4.99
N PHE A 216 -9.77 -14.65 5.51
CA PHE A 216 -8.35 -14.80 5.23
C PHE A 216 -7.60 -14.95 6.54
N TYR A 217 -6.62 -15.84 6.58
CA TYR A 217 -5.81 -16.05 7.77
C TYR A 217 -4.40 -16.42 7.36
N TYR A 218 -3.42 -16.03 8.18
CA TYR A 218 -2.07 -16.57 8.04
C TYR A 218 -1.47 -16.90 9.39
N THR A 219 -0.54 -17.85 9.37
CA THR A 219 0.36 -18.19 10.48
C THR A 219 1.79 -18.22 9.98
N VAL A 220 2.73 -17.99 10.89
CA VAL A 220 4.16 -18.08 10.60
C VAL A 220 4.82 -19.00 11.61
N SER A 221 5.57 -19.97 11.12
CA SER A 221 6.39 -20.90 11.89
C SER A 221 7.84 -20.81 11.44
N VAL A 222 8.71 -20.22 12.27
CA VAL A 222 10.16 -20.01 12.00
C VAL A 222 10.42 -19.24 10.69
N ASN A 223 10.45 -19.96 9.56
CA ASN A 223 10.69 -19.46 8.20
C ASN A 223 9.57 -19.85 7.21
N THR A 224 8.48 -20.47 7.66
CA THR A 224 7.37 -20.87 6.80
C THR A 224 6.15 -20.01 7.15
N LEU A 225 5.60 -19.33 6.15
CA LEU A 225 4.32 -18.64 6.27
C LEU A 225 3.24 -19.46 5.55
N GLN A 226 2.19 -19.80 6.29
CA GLN A 226 0.99 -20.44 5.75
C GLN A 226 -0.10 -19.40 5.66
N PHE A 227 -0.69 -19.23 4.47
CA PHE A 227 -1.77 -18.30 4.21
C PHE A 227 -2.96 -19.07 3.65
N THR A 228 -4.11 -18.93 4.29
CA THR A 228 -5.34 -19.63 3.93
C THR A 228 -6.41 -18.63 3.50
N ILE A 229 -6.98 -18.86 2.33
CA ILE A 229 -8.25 -18.27 1.90
C ILE A 229 -9.32 -19.31 2.16
N PHE A 230 -10.24 -19.04 3.09
CA PHE A 230 -11.30 -19.99 3.42
C PHE A 230 -12.43 -19.98 2.38
N PRO A 231 -13.19 -21.08 2.25
CA PRO A 231 -14.44 -21.08 1.50
C PRO A 231 -15.34 -19.93 1.94
N ALA A 232 -16.03 -19.33 0.97
CA ALA A 232 -17.06 -18.35 1.24
C ALA A 232 -18.19 -18.98 2.06
N SER A 233 -18.60 -18.31 3.13
CA SER A 233 -19.75 -18.68 3.93
C SER A 233 -20.93 -17.82 3.49
N GLY A 234 -21.98 -18.46 2.99
CA GLY A 234 -23.10 -17.78 2.33
C GLY A 234 -22.88 -17.66 0.81
N SER A 235 -23.92 -17.23 0.11
CA SER A 235 -23.93 -17.03 -1.34
C SER A 235 -25.15 -16.19 -1.71
N PHE A 236 -25.22 -15.75 -2.96
CA PHE A 236 -26.39 -15.10 -3.56
C PHE A 236 -26.30 -15.23 -5.08
N SER A 237 -27.36 -14.88 -5.80
CA SER A 237 -27.50 -15.21 -7.24
C SER A 237 -26.35 -14.72 -8.14
N THR A 238 -25.74 -13.58 -7.80
CA THR A 238 -24.63 -12.97 -8.56
C THR A 238 -23.27 -13.12 -7.87
N PHE A 239 -23.19 -13.91 -6.79
CA PHE A 239 -21.93 -14.18 -6.12
C PHE A 239 -20.97 -14.94 -7.05
N PRO A 240 -19.69 -14.53 -7.18
CA PRO A 240 -18.74 -15.22 -8.03
C PRO A 240 -18.50 -16.66 -7.57
N THR A 241 -18.65 -17.62 -8.49
CA THR A 241 -18.32 -19.03 -8.24
C THR A 241 -16.81 -19.27 -8.14
N SER A 242 -16.01 -18.35 -8.68
CA SER A 242 -14.55 -18.37 -8.59
C SER A 242 -13.96 -16.96 -8.60
N ARG A 243 -12.77 -16.80 -8.01
CA ARG A 243 -12.05 -15.53 -7.90
C ARG A 243 -10.58 -15.70 -8.24
N THR A 244 -9.94 -14.64 -8.70
CA THR A 244 -8.47 -14.52 -8.72
C THR A 244 -8.00 -13.70 -7.53
N TYR A 245 -6.74 -13.88 -7.14
CA TYR A 245 -6.18 -13.18 -5.98
C TYR A 245 -4.79 -12.64 -6.28
N GLU A 246 -4.51 -11.45 -5.77
CA GLU A 246 -3.16 -10.92 -5.60
C GLU A 246 -2.89 -10.86 -4.10
N ILE A 247 -1.86 -11.52 -3.60
CA ILE A 247 -1.52 -11.50 -2.17
C ILE A 247 -0.22 -10.71 -2.03
N GLN A 248 -0.27 -9.59 -1.31
CA GLN A 248 0.91 -8.79 -1.00
C GLN A 248 1.30 -9.00 0.46
N LEU A 249 2.35 -9.77 0.69
CA LEU A 249 2.94 -9.98 2.00
C LEU A 249 3.97 -8.87 2.25
N ARG A 250 3.62 -7.87 3.05
CA ARG A 250 4.39 -6.63 3.24
C ARG A 250 5.38 -6.74 4.40
N GLY A 251 6.59 -6.21 4.23
CA GLY A 251 7.60 -6.13 5.28
C GLY A 251 8.21 -7.51 5.61
N ILE A 252 8.48 -8.31 4.60
CA ILE A 252 9.00 -9.68 4.73
C ILE A 252 10.16 -9.91 3.77
N PHE A 253 11.05 -10.85 4.10
CA PHE A 253 12.14 -11.26 3.23
C PHE A 253 11.66 -12.07 2.03
N PRO A 254 12.46 -12.18 0.95
CA PRO A 254 12.09 -12.97 -0.22
C PRO A 254 11.75 -14.42 0.12
N ALA A 255 10.88 -15.02 -0.70
CA ALA A 255 10.63 -16.45 -0.64
C ALA A 255 11.75 -17.22 -1.35
N THR A 256 12.13 -18.38 -0.81
CA THR A 256 12.90 -19.41 -1.51
C THR A 256 11.99 -20.30 -2.34
N ASN A 257 10.77 -20.53 -1.86
CA ASN A 257 9.77 -21.34 -2.55
C ASN A 257 8.34 -20.87 -2.20
N VAL A 258 7.41 -21.06 -3.14
CA VAL A 258 5.98 -20.76 -2.92
C VAL A 258 5.14 -21.87 -3.53
N LEU A 259 4.21 -22.40 -2.74
CA LEU A 259 3.26 -23.42 -3.13
C LEU A 259 1.83 -22.87 -3.05
N ILE A 260 0.99 -23.26 -4.00
CA ILE A 260 -0.46 -23.09 -3.93
C ILE A 260 -1.08 -24.48 -4.01
N ASN A 261 -1.84 -24.88 -2.99
CA ASN A 261 -2.44 -26.21 -2.87
C ASN A 261 -1.43 -27.33 -3.13
N ASN A 262 -0.24 -27.23 -2.50
CA ASN A 262 0.92 -28.13 -2.66
C ASN A 262 1.58 -28.16 -4.05
N VAL A 263 1.22 -27.23 -4.95
CA VAL A 263 1.85 -27.10 -6.27
C VAL A 263 2.79 -25.89 -6.27
N ASN A 264 4.07 -26.14 -6.56
CA ASN A 264 5.06 -25.07 -6.73
C ASN A 264 4.66 -24.14 -7.87
N ILE A 265 4.76 -22.84 -7.63
CA ILE A 265 4.58 -21.81 -8.66
C ILE A 265 5.92 -21.15 -8.99
N SER A 266 6.05 -20.61 -10.21
CA SER A 266 7.32 -20.06 -10.67
C SER A 266 7.57 -18.65 -10.12
N PHE A 267 8.83 -18.37 -9.77
CA PHE A 267 9.29 -17.01 -9.52
C PHE A 267 9.37 -16.24 -10.85
N GLU A 268 8.82 -15.03 -10.84
CA GLU A 268 8.86 -14.11 -11.95
C GLU A 268 9.55 -12.82 -11.52
N PRO A 269 10.65 -12.40 -12.17
CA PRO A 269 11.32 -11.15 -11.82
C PRO A 269 10.38 -9.94 -11.94
N PHE A 270 10.39 -9.04 -10.95
CA PHE A 270 9.47 -7.90 -10.89
C PHE A 270 9.45 -7.05 -12.17
N ASN A 271 10.60 -6.90 -12.84
CA ASN A 271 10.72 -6.12 -14.08
C ASN A 271 10.09 -6.78 -15.31
N GLU A 272 9.80 -8.08 -15.25
CA GLU A 272 9.20 -8.85 -16.34
C GLU A 272 7.68 -8.92 -16.24
N LEU A 273 7.09 -8.49 -15.12
CA LEU A 273 5.63 -8.42 -14.91
C LEU A 273 4.88 -7.62 -15.99
N ILE A 274 5.54 -6.63 -16.58
CA ILE A 274 4.95 -5.83 -17.67
C ILE A 274 4.66 -6.71 -18.89
N ASN A 275 5.46 -7.75 -19.13
CA ASN A 275 5.29 -8.66 -20.26
C ASN A 275 4.30 -9.79 -19.96
N SER A 276 3.94 -10.02 -18.70
CA SER A 276 3.07 -11.11 -18.25
C SER A 276 1.69 -10.68 -17.78
N GLN A 277 1.28 -9.42 -18.02
CA GLN A 277 -0.03 -8.91 -17.59
C GLN A 277 -1.22 -9.75 -18.10
N ASN A 278 -1.04 -10.47 -19.21
CA ASN A 278 -2.04 -11.38 -19.78
C ASN A 278 -1.76 -12.86 -19.49
N SER A 279 -0.78 -13.18 -18.64
CA SER A 279 -0.51 -14.55 -18.25
C SER A 279 -1.67 -15.10 -17.44
N ILE A 280 -2.00 -16.38 -17.66
CA ILE A 280 -2.96 -17.13 -16.84
C ILE A 280 -2.26 -18.00 -15.80
N THR A 281 -0.93 -18.08 -15.83
CA THR A 281 -0.15 -18.90 -14.90
C THR A 281 0.01 -18.19 -13.56
N ASN A 282 -0.12 -18.95 -12.49
CA ASN A 282 0.22 -18.47 -11.16
C ASN A 282 1.73 -18.23 -11.09
N SER A 283 2.14 -17.12 -10.49
CA SER A 283 3.55 -16.80 -10.27
C SER A 283 3.69 -15.96 -9.01
N TYR A 284 4.91 -15.81 -8.52
CA TYR A 284 5.21 -14.87 -7.45
C TYR A 284 6.43 -14.04 -7.80
N THR A 285 6.53 -12.86 -7.18
CA THR A 285 7.67 -11.97 -7.33
C THR A 285 8.09 -11.38 -6.00
N TYR A 286 9.17 -10.61 -6.01
CA TYR A 286 9.62 -9.84 -4.86
C TYR A 286 9.89 -8.38 -5.24
N ASP A 287 9.14 -7.47 -4.60
CA ASP A 287 9.37 -6.03 -4.67
C ASP A 287 10.25 -5.60 -3.49
N GLY A 288 11.54 -5.36 -3.75
CA GLY A 288 12.45 -4.92 -2.70
C GLY A 288 12.33 -3.43 -2.37
N SER A 289 11.54 -2.66 -3.13
CA SER A 289 11.23 -1.27 -2.77
C SER A 289 10.28 -1.16 -1.59
N THR A 290 9.42 -2.16 -1.42
CA THR A 290 8.45 -2.26 -0.33
C THR A 290 8.73 -3.45 0.60
N LEU A 291 9.78 -4.23 0.31
CA LEU A 291 10.11 -5.51 0.95
C LEU A 291 8.88 -6.43 0.99
N SER A 292 8.34 -6.72 -0.19
CA SER A 292 7.09 -7.46 -0.33
C SER A 292 7.21 -8.65 -1.26
N ILE A 293 6.73 -9.79 -0.82
CA ILE A 293 6.40 -10.90 -1.72
C ILE A 293 5.03 -10.60 -2.31
N ILE A 294 4.89 -10.71 -3.63
CA ILE A 294 3.62 -10.57 -4.33
C ILE A 294 3.30 -11.88 -5.02
N ILE A 295 2.21 -12.52 -4.63
CA ILE A 295 1.76 -13.82 -5.16
C ILE A 295 0.54 -13.56 -6.04
N TYR A 296 0.60 -14.03 -7.29
CA TYR A 296 -0.47 -13.91 -8.26
C TYR A 296 -1.15 -15.26 -8.46
N ILE A 297 -2.40 -15.36 -8.00
CA ILE A 297 -3.32 -16.46 -8.32
C ILE A 297 -4.16 -16.01 -9.51
N ARG A 298 -3.61 -16.19 -10.71
CA ARG A 298 -4.21 -15.72 -11.98
C ARG A 298 -5.23 -16.71 -12.54
N GLN A 299 -5.08 -18.00 -12.22
CA GLN A 299 -6.11 -18.98 -12.47
C GLN A 299 -7.23 -18.81 -11.44
N ALA A 300 -8.46 -18.58 -11.89
CA ALA A 300 -9.59 -18.41 -10.98
C ALA A 300 -9.82 -19.70 -10.17
N VAL A 301 -9.89 -19.57 -8.86
CA VAL A 301 -10.09 -20.65 -7.89
C VAL A 301 -11.52 -20.58 -7.35
N SER A 302 -12.12 -21.74 -7.07
CA SER A 302 -13.50 -21.84 -6.56
C SER A 302 -13.66 -21.06 -5.27
N THR A 303 -14.76 -20.33 -5.11
CA THR A 303 -15.10 -19.66 -3.84
C THR A 303 -15.65 -20.63 -2.79
N LEU A 304 -15.91 -21.89 -3.16
CA LEU A 304 -16.42 -22.94 -2.27
C LEU A 304 -15.32 -23.83 -1.67
N GLU A 305 -14.07 -23.65 -2.10
CA GLU A 305 -12.93 -24.44 -1.65
C GLU A 305 -11.92 -23.54 -0.94
N SER A 306 -11.12 -24.13 -0.04
CA SER A 306 -10.00 -23.40 0.55
C SER A 306 -8.85 -23.31 -0.44
N VAL A 307 -8.08 -22.23 -0.34
CA VAL A 307 -6.82 -22.06 -1.06
C VAL A 307 -5.74 -21.96 -0.01
N GLU A 308 -4.84 -22.93 0.00
CA GLU A 308 -3.70 -23.00 0.90
C GLU A 308 -2.45 -22.52 0.17
N ILE A 309 -1.81 -21.48 0.70
CA ILE A 309 -0.57 -20.95 0.18
C ILE A 309 0.52 -21.16 1.22
N GLU A 310 1.59 -21.82 0.83
CA GLU A 310 2.78 -21.99 1.67
C GLU A 310 3.93 -21.19 1.07
N VAL A 311 4.59 -20.39 1.91
CA VAL A 311 5.71 -19.54 1.53
C VAL A 311 6.89 -19.90 2.42
N GLU A 312 7.92 -20.48 1.82
CA GLU A 312 9.21 -20.68 2.48
C GLU A 312 10.03 -19.39 2.34
N LEU A 313 10.39 -18.78 3.45
CA LEU A 313 11.12 -17.53 3.52
C LEU A 313 12.62 -17.79 3.56
N SER A 314 13.40 -16.92 2.91
CA SER A 314 14.85 -16.97 2.99
C SER A 314 15.39 -16.71 4.41
N GLU A 315 14.61 -16.01 5.24
CA GLU A 315 14.97 -15.55 6.57
C GLU A 315 13.72 -15.48 7.47
N SER A 316 13.91 -15.59 8.79
CA SER A 316 12.79 -15.55 9.74
C SER A 316 12.12 -14.18 9.78
N ILE A 317 10.79 -14.15 9.97
CA ILE A 317 10.03 -12.92 10.08
C ILE A 317 10.33 -12.12 11.35
N THR A 318 10.86 -12.79 12.38
CA THR A 318 11.29 -12.17 13.63
C THR A 318 12.69 -11.56 13.53
N ASN A 319 13.33 -11.67 12.35
CA ASN A 319 14.65 -11.13 12.13
C ASN A 319 14.61 -9.60 12.39
N PRO A 320 15.45 -9.10 13.33
CA PRO A 320 15.39 -7.72 13.79
C PRO A 320 15.66 -6.70 12.68
N LEU A 321 16.22 -7.13 11.54
CA LEU A 321 16.49 -6.28 10.38
C LEU A 321 15.22 -5.82 9.68
N LEU A 322 14.18 -6.64 9.57
CA LEU A 322 12.89 -6.21 9.02
C LEU A 322 12.19 -5.23 9.96
N VAL A 323 12.33 -5.46 11.27
CA VAL A 323 11.72 -4.65 12.32
C VAL A 323 12.38 -3.26 12.44
N ARG A 324 13.67 -3.16 12.12
CA ARG A 324 14.48 -1.94 12.29
C ARG A 324 14.81 -1.18 11.02
N THR A 325 14.58 -1.76 9.84
CA THR A 325 14.84 -1.07 8.57
C THR A 325 13.65 -0.16 8.24
N PRO A 326 13.80 1.17 8.25
CA PRO A 326 12.76 2.04 7.73
C PRO A 326 12.64 1.81 6.22
N ILE A 327 11.62 1.08 5.77
CA ILE A 327 11.28 0.95 4.36
C ILE A 327 10.94 2.33 3.78
N SER A 328 10.51 3.30 4.60
CA SER A 328 10.46 4.71 4.21
C SER A 328 11.80 5.21 3.64
N PHE A 329 12.94 4.76 4.17
CA PHE A 329 14.27 5.10 3.66
C PHE A 329 14.53 4.49 2.26
N ILE A 330 14.10 3.25 2.02
CA ILE A 330 14.14 2.60 0.70
C ILE A 330 13.24 3.35 -0.30
N SER A 331 12.03 3.71 0.15
CA SER A 331 11.09 4.51 -0.64
C SER A 331 11.66 5.90 -0.96
N LEU A 332 12.42 6.51 -0.04
CA LEU A 332 13.09 7.80 -0.21
C LEU A 332 14.17 7.71 -1.30
N LEU A 333 14.96 6.63 -1.32
CA LEU A 333 15.93 6.34 -2.38
C LEU A 333 15.25 6.19 -3.76
N ASN A 334 14.05 5.62 -3.83
CA ASN A 334 13.26 5.57 -5.05
C ASN A 334 12.64 6.93 -5.42
N ARG A 335 12.25 7.75 -4.44
CA ARG A 335 11.84 9.16 -4.68
C ARG A 335 13.02 10.02 -5.17
N CYS A 336 14.26 9.70 -4.83
CA CYS A 336 15.43 10.29 -5.50
C CYS A 336 15.43 10.01 -7.01
N GLN A 337 14.82 8.92 -7.49
CA GLN A 337 14.70 8.65 -8.93
C GLN A 337 13.65 9.52 -9.61
N SER A 338 12.53 9.84 -8.94
CA SER A 338 11.64 10.92 -9.41
C SER A 338 12.35 12.28 -9.40
N ALA A 339 13.27 12.49 -8.45
CA ALA A 339 14.15 13.64 -8.47
C ALA A 339 15.19 13.59 -9.61
N LYS A 340 15.53 12.41 -10.17
CA LYS A 340 16.33 12.26 -11.41
C LYS A 340 15.53 12.64 -12.66
N ALA A 341 14.22 12.38 -12.69
CA ALA A 341 13.34 12.91 -13.75
C ALA A 341 13.30 14.45 -13.70
N HIS A 342 13.33 15.02 -12.49
CA HIS A 342 13.44 16.47 -12.28
C HIS A 342 14.86 17.02 -12.53
N ALA A 343 15.92 16.26 -12.23
CA ALA A 343 17.32 16.64 -12.46
C ALA A 343 17.69 16.58 -13.95
N ALA A 344 17.06 15.68 -14.72
CA ALA A 344 17.16 15.65 -16.17
C ALA A 344 16.57 16.91 -16.83
N ALA A 345 15.60 17.56 -16.19
CA ALA A 345 15.08 18.87 -16.61
C ALA A 345 15.99 20.06 -16.19
N THR A 346 16.92 19.86 -15.25
CA THR A 346 17.79 20.92 -14.71
C THR A 346 19.29 20.69 -14.94
N GLY A 347 19.68 19.75 -15.81
CA GLY A 347 21.07 19.57 -16.26
C GLY A 347 22.04 18.87 -15.27
N LEU A 348 21.56 18.28 -14.17
CA LEU A 348 22.41 17.56 -13.21
C LEU A 348 22.35 16.06 -13.46
N ARG A 349 23.46 15.46 -13.92
CA ARG A 349 23.60 14.00 -14.09
C ARG A 349 24.07 13.34 -12.79
N ILE A 350 23.29 12.39 -12.26
CA ILE A 350 23.76 11.39 -11.29
C ILE A 350 24.25 10.19 -12.11
N THR A 351 25.49 9.75 -11.91
CA THR A 351 26.10 8.63 -12.62
C THR A 351 25.67 7.29 -12.01
N HIS A 352 25.72 6.24 -12.82
CA HIS A 352 25.16 4.92 -12.50
C HIS A 352 26.13 3.98 -11.76
N ARG A 353 27.14 4.52 -11.06
CA ARG A 353 28.20 3.72 -10.40
C ARG A 353 27.95 3.58 -8.88
N PRO A 354 27.86 2.36 -8.33
CA PRO A 354 27.67 2.14 -6.88
C PRO A 354 28.75 2.80 -6.01
N SER A 355 30.00 2.83 -6.50
CA SER A 355 31.13 3.44 -5.80
C SER A 355 31.06 4.96 -5.70
N THR A 356 30.25 5.63 -6.53
CA THR A 356 30.10 7.09 -6.53
C THR A 356 28.75 7.56 -6.00
N ALA A 357 27.77 6.66 -5.88
CA ALA A 357 26.39 6.96 -5.47
C ALA A 357 26.29 7.71 -4.13
N LYS A 358 27.02 7.28 -3.08
CA LYS A 358 26.99 7.94 -1.75
C LYS A 358 27.46 9.40 -1.83
N ARG A 359 28.49 9.69 -2.64
CA ARG A 359 29.05 11.04 -2.84
C ARG A 359 28.16 11.91 -3.71
N GLU A 360 27.58 11.34 -4.77
CA GLU A 360 26.70 12.07 -5.69
C GLU A 360 25.34 12.40 -5.06
N LEU A 361 24.76 11.49 -4.28
CA LEU A 361 23.58 11.76 -3.45
C LEU A 361 23.87 12.87 -2.43
N LYS A 362 25.01 12.80 -1.73
CA LYS A 362 25.43 13.83 -0.78
C LYS A 362 25.58 15.22 -1.45
N ALA A 363 26.14 15.26 -2.66
CA ALA A 363 26.26 16.50 -3.45
C ALA A 363 24.90 17.03 -3.94
N PHE A 364 23.97 16.14 -4.34
CA PHE A 364 22.61 16.50 -4.74
C PHE A 364 21.80 17.08 -3.58
N TYR A 365 21.84 16.43 -2.42
CA TYR A 365 21.09 16.85 -1.23
C TYR A 365 21.66 18.11 -0.58
N ASN A 366 22.99 18.24 -0.48
CA ASN A 366 23.64 19.45 0.06
C ASN A 366 23.29 20.72 -0.73
N LYS A 367 22.94 20.61 -2.02
CA LYS A 367 22.56 21.76 -2.85
C LYS A 367 21.09 22.15 -2.77
N ARG A 368 20.18 21.25 -2.35
CA ARG A 368 18.72 21.49 -2.43
C ARG A 368 17.99 21.43 -1.09
N ILE A 369 18.46 20.67 -0.10
CA ILE A 369 17.80 20.52 1.21
C ILE A 369 18.86 20.45 2.31
N PRO A 370 19.33 21.59 2.84
CA PRO A 370 20.28 21.61 3.94
C PRO A 370 19.65 20.97 5.20
N GLY A 371 20.26 19.89 5.72
CA GLY A 371 19.84 19.24 6.98
C GLY A 371 19.25 17.82 6.84
N ALA A 372 18.67 17.45 5.70
CA ALA A 372 18.10 16.11 5.48
C ALA A 372 19.17 14.98 5.46
N CYS A 373 20.42 15.33 5.16
CA CYS A 373 21.55 14.39 5.07
C CYS A 373 21.94 13.73 6.40
N ASN A 374 21.77 14.40 7.54
CA ASN A 374 22.25 13.85 8.82
C ASN A 374 21.33 12.74 9.35
N GLU A 375 20.03 12.84 9.09
CA GLU A 375 19.04 11.80 9.41
C GLU A 375 19.07 10.63 8.40
N LEU A 376 19.33 10.93 7.11
CA LEU A 376 19.56 9.91 6.08
C LEU A 376 20.85 9.11 6.35
N ALA A 377 21.96 9.77 6.71
CA ALA A 377 23.25 9.12 6.91
C ALA A 377 23.23 8.17 8.12
N THR A 378 22.61 8.58 9.22
CA THR A 378 22.40 7.72 10.40
C THR A 378 21.46 6.54 10.11
N LYS A 379 20.49 6.69 9.20
CA LYS A 379 19.62 5.58 8.73
C LYS A 379 20.32 4.64 7.74
N ILE A 380 21.22 5.12 6.86
CA ILE A 380 21.98 4.32 5.88
C ILE A 380 22.96 3.37 6.55
N ASP A 381 23.71 3.87 7.53
CA ASP A 381 24.79 3.09 8.14
C ASP A 381 24.24 1.97 9.06
N ASN A 382 22.91 1.95 9.28
CA ASN A 382 22.17 0.88 9.98
C ASN A 382 21.47 -0.12 9.03
N ILE A 383 21.68 -0.03 7.71
CA ILE A 383 21.08 -0.96 6.74
C ILE A 383 21.95 -2.19 6.60
N ASP A 384 21.33 -3.36 6.76
CA ASP A 384 21.97 -4.66 6.60
C ASP A 384 22.63 -4.84 5.21
N PRO A 385 23.85 -5.40 5.13
CA PRO A 385 24.56 -5.61 3.87
C PRO A 385 23.80 -6.44 2.82
N ASN A 386 22.95 -7.40 3.21
CA ASN A 386 22.18 -8.23 2.27
C ASN A 386 21.01 -7.44 1.68
N ILE A 387 20.27 -6.68 2.50
CA ILE A 387 19.24 -5.74 2.02
C ILE A 387 19.88 -4.67 1.12
N ARG A 388 21.06 -4.17 1.49
CA ARG A 388 21.84 -3.24 0.66
C ARG A 388 22.16 -3.83 -0.71
N ASN A 389 22.57 -5.09 -0.78
CA ASN A 389 22.90 -5.76 -2.04
C ASN A 389 21.66 -6.00 -2.92
N ILE A 390 20.53 -6.39 -2.34
CA ILE A 390 19.24 -6.52 -3.03
C ILE A 390 18.79 -5.18 -3.60
N LEU A 391 18.85 -4.12 -2.78
CA LEU A 391 18.52 -2.75 -3.21
C LEU A 391 19.45 -2.23 -4.31
N LEU A 392 20.75 -2.51 -4.20
CA LEU A 392 21.74 -2.16 -5.23
C LEU A 392 21.50 -2.92 -6.54
N ALA A 393 21.12 -4.20 -6.47
CA ALA A 393 20.76 -5.01 -7.63
C ALA A 393 19.48 -4.49 -8.30
N GLN A 394 18.44 -4.12 -7.54
CA GLN A 394 17.20 -3.55 -8.09
C GLN A 394 17.39 -2.13 -8.65
N LEU A 395 18.24 -1.32 -8.01
CA LEU A 395 18.68 -0.02 -8.54
C LEU A 395 19.41 -0.18 -9.89
N GLN A 396 20.09 -1.31 -10.11
CA GLN A 396 20.69 -1.66 -11.40
C GLN A 396 19.65 -2.21 -12.39
N CYS A 397 18.67 -2.99 -11.95
CA CYS A 397 17.63 -3.58 -12.82
C CYS A 397 16.63 -2.53 -13.35
N ASN A 398 16.21 -1.54 -12.56
CA ASN A 398 15.35 -0.44 -13.03
C ASN A 398 16.05 0.53 -14.02
N LEU A 399 17.35 0.35 -14.26
CA LEU A 399 18.08 1.07 -15.30
C LEU A 399 17.96 0.40 -16.68
N PHE A 400 17.56 -0.88 -16.76
CA PHE A 400 17.43 -1.60 -18.02
C PHE A 400 16.13 -1.29 -18.78
N THR A 401 15.06 -0.89 -18.09
CA THR A 401 13.82 -0.39 -18.71
C THR A 401 14.03 0.91 -19.49
N LYS A 402 15.12 1.65 -19.23
CA LYS A 402 15.51 2.85 -19.98
C LYS A 402 15.97 2.55 -21.41
N LYS A 403 16.39 1.32 -21.72
CA LYS A 403 16.78 0.92 -23.08
C LYS A 403 15.55 0.86 -24.01
N LYS A 404 14.42 0.33 -23.52
CA LYS A 404 13.11 0.34 -24.20
C LYS A 404 12.54 1.76 -24.39
N LEU A 405 12.71 2.63 -23.38
CA LEU A 405 12.30 4.05 -23.51
C LEU A 405 13.13 4.82 -24.55
N ASN A 406 14.43 4.55 -24.66
CA ASN A 406 15.27 5.13 -25.72
C ASN A 406 14.92 4.59 -27.11
N GLU A 407 14.53 3.32 -27.24
CA GLU A 407 14.02 2.75 -28.50
C GLU A 407 12.70 3.40 -28.93
N ILE A 408 11.74 3.59 -28.00
CA ILE A 408 10.48 4.31 -28.26
C ILE A 408 10.73 5.79 -28.59
N TRP A 409 11.74 6.43 -27.98
CA TRP A 409 12.10 7.82 -28.25
C TRP A 409 12.83 7.99 -29.60
N ASN A 410 13.63 6.99 -30.00
CA ASN A 410 14.30 6.95 -31.30
C ASN A 410 13.34 6.64 -32.45
N LEU A 411 12.32 5.79 -32.23
CA LEU A 411 11.24 5.54 -33.19
C LEU A 411 10.39 6.79 -33.48
N LYS A 412 10.20 7.69 -32.50
CA LYS A 412 9.55 8.99 -32.70
C LYS A 412 10.42 10.04 -33.41
N LYS A 413 11.75 9.86 -33.42
CA LYS A 413 12.67 10.71 -34.18
C LYS A 413 12.77 10.30 -35.65
N SER A 414 12.68 9.00 -35.95
CA SER A 414 12.69 8.53 -37.35
C SER A 414 11.37 8.78 -38.08
N SER A 415 10.25 8.98 -37.39
CA SER A 415 8.95 9.33 -38.00
C SER A 415 8.75 10.84 -38.21
N ARG A 416 9.80 11.65 -38.02
CA ARG A 416 9.78 13.12 -38.17
C ARG A 416 10.86 13.65 -39.12
N ASN A 417 11.53 12.77 -39.87
CA ASN A 417 12.41 13.13 -40.97
C ASN A 417 11.84 12.60 -42.27
#